data_AF-A0A9D7KRW5-F1
#
_entry.id   AF-A0A9D7KRW5-F1
#
_cell.length_a   1.000
_cell.length_b   1.000
_cell.length_c   1.000
_cell.angle_alpha   90.00
_cell.angle_beta   90.00
_cell.angle_gamma   90.00
#
_symmetry.space_group_name_H-M   'P 1'
#
loop_
_entity.id
_entity.type
_entity.pdbx_description
1 polymer ?
#
loop_
_entity_poly.entity_id
_entity_poly.type
_entity_poly.pdbx_seq_one_letter_code
_entity_poly.pdbx_strand_id
1 'polypeptide(L)'
;MGDASLDLVLMFVPIEPAHITAMHHDPELWAYAYNKGIVLVSPYNLLSAMKLISDLWQREKQNRNAMDIADRSGALYDKFVSFTDTLRDLGMHINRSHNSYEEAIKQLTSGKGNIISQVEKMKTLGAKAKKEIPEKLLQLGLEEDEE
;
A
#
# COMPACT_ATOMS: atom_id res chain seq x y z
N MET A 1 -1.29 -28.64 22.42
CA MET A 1 -0.73 -28.64 23.78
C MET A 1 -1.59 -27.71 24.61
N GLY A 2 -2.63 -28.28 25.19
CA GLY A 2 -3.46 -27.59 26.17
C GLY A 2 -3.06 -28.10 27.54
N ASP A 3 -2.65 -27.17 28.41
CA ASP A 3 -3.02 -27.14 29.82
C ASP A 3 -2.57 -25.77 30.36
N ALA A 4 -3.45 -24.78 30.26
CA ALA A 4 -3.28 -23.54 31.01
C ALA A 4 -4.22 -23.65 32.22
N SER A 5 -3.86 -24.51 33.16
CA SER A 5 -4.39 -24.41 34.51
C SER A 5 -4.11 -22.98 34.99
N LEU A 6 -5.13 -22.27 35.48
CA LEU A 6 -4.93 -20.94 36.06
C LEU A 6 -3.91 -21.04 37.19
N ASP A 7 -2.73 -20.45 37.00
CA ASP A 7 -1.63 -20.50 37.98
C ASP A 7 -2.01 -19.88 39.34
N LEU A 8 -3.08 -19.07 39.39
CA LEU A 8 -3.65 -18.50 40.62
C LEU A 8 -5.18 -18.36 40.57
N VAL A 9 -5.84 -18.61 41.70
CA VAL A 9 -7.26 -18.37 41.95
C VAL A 9 -7.43 -17.09 42.76
N LEU A 10 -8.27 -16.15 42.28
CA LEU A 10 -8.63 -14.96 43.04
C LEU A 10 -9.79 -15.28 43.99
N MET A 11 -9.54 -15.24 45.30
CA MET A 11 -10.57 -15.40 46.32
C MET A 11 -11.06 -14.02 46.78
N PHE A 12 -12.29 -13.69 46.42
CA PHE A 12 -12.90 -12.39 46.69
C PHE A 12 -13.54 -12.31 48.06
N VAL A 13 -13.15 -11.29 48.84
CA VAL A 13 -13.75 -10.97 50.15
C VAL A 13 -14.54 -9.66 50.01
N PRO A 14 -15.89 -9.70 50.01
CA PRO A 14 -16.72 -8.54 49.68
C PRO A 14 -16.72 -7.43 50.74
N ILE A 15 -16.30 -7.74 51.97
CA ILE A 15 -16.30 -6.81 53.10
C ILE A 15 -14.85 -6.39 53.39
N GLU A 16 -14.45 -5.21 52.90
CA GLU A 16 -13.07 -4.69 53.03
C GLU A 16 -12.58 -4.64 54.50
N PRO A 17 -13.35 -4.14 55.48
CA PRO A 17 -12.88 -4.12 56.87
C PRO A 17 -12.65 -5.53 57.44
N ALA A 18 -13.41 -6.53 56.97
CA ALA A 18 -13.22 -7.92 57.39
C ALA A 18 -11.95 -8.52 56.78
N HIS A 19 -11.65 -8.20 55.51
CA HIS A 19 -10.38 -8.57 54.88
C HIS A 19 -9.19 -8.00 55.66
N ILE A 20 -9.19 -6.69 55.93
CA ILE A 20 -8.10 -6.02 56.65
C ILE A 20 -7.97 -6.57 58.08
N THR A 21 -9.09 -6.76 58.78
CA THR A 21 -9.09 -7.32 60.15
C THR A 21 -8.54 -8.74 60.16
N ALA A 22 -8.87 -9.58 59.18
CA ALA A 22 -8.32 -10.93 59.07
C ALA A 22 -6.80 -10.91 58.84
N MET A 23 -6.30 -10.03 57.94
CA MET A 23 -4.86 -9.86 57.70
C MET A 23 -4.11 -9.31 58.92
N HIS A 24 -4.73 -8.45 59.72
CA HIS A 24 -4.13 -7.96 60.96
C HIS A 24 -4.09 -9.01 62.07
N HIS A 25 -5.13 -9.86 62.14
CA HIS A 25 -5.22 -10.91 63.15
C HIS A 25 -4.25 -12.06 62.87
N ASP A 26 -4.10 -12.44 61.61
CA ASP A 26 -3.14 -13.44 61.15
C ASP A 26 -2.31 -12.89 59.97
N PRO A 27 -1.12 -12.34 60.25
CA PRO A 27 -0.22 -11.81 59.23
C PRO A 27 0.32 -12.87 58.25
N GLU A 28 0.32 -14.16 58.61
CA GLU A 28 0.80 -15.23 57.74
C GLU A 28 -0.28 -15.72 56.76
N LEU A 29 -1.54 -15.33 56.97
CA LEU A 29 -2.68 -15.77 56.16
C LEU A 29 -2.50 -15.47 54.67
N TRP A 30 -1.88 -14.33 54.32
CA TRP A 30 -1.57 -13.99 52.93
C TRP A 30 -0.58 -14.99 52.31
N ALA A 31 0.53 -15.27 53.00
CA ALA A 31 1.56 -16.19 52.51
C ALA A 31 1.03 -17.63 52.44
N TYR A 32 0.24 -18.03 53.42
CA TYR A 32 -0.46 -19.33 53.43
C TYR A 32 -1.38 -19.49 52.21
N ALA A 33 -2.21 -18.49 51.91
CA ALA A 33 -3.08 -18.51 50.75
C ALA A 33 -2.27 -18.50 49.44
N TYR A 34 -1.25 -17.64 49.36
CA TYR A 34 -0.40 -17.50 48.18
C TYR A 34 0.34 -18.80 47.83
N ASN A 35 0.90 -19.49 48.83
CA ASN A 35 1.55 -20.80 48.65
C ASN A 35 0.59 -21.90 48.16
N LYS A 36 -0.72 -21.69 48.29
CA LYS A 36 -1.77 -22.56 47.76
C LYS A 36 -2.32 -22.09 46.41
N GLY A 37 -1.68 -21.10 45.78
CA GLY A 37 -2.14 -20.51 44.52
C GLY A 37 -3.40 -19.67 44.69
N ILE A 38 -3.68 -19.14 45.89
CA ILE A 38 -4.86 -18.30 46.16
C ILE A 38 -4.41 -16.88 46.49
N VAL A 39 -4.93 -15.89 45.75
CA VAL A 39 -4.75 -14.48 46.08
C VAL A 39 -6.04 -13.96 46.68
N LEU A 40 -5.96 -13.54 47.94
CA LEU A 40 -7.05 -12.85 48.61
C LEU A 40 -7.18 -11.44 48.01
N VAL A 41 -8.35 -11.14 47.47
CA VAL A 41 -8.65 -9.83 46.87
C VAL A 41 -9.89 -9.23 47.52
N SER A 42 -9.84 -7.93 47.76
CA SER A 42 -10.97 -7.11 48.19
C SER A 42 -11.51 -6.29 47.01
N PRO A 43 -12.65 -5.58 47.13
CA PRO A 43 -13.18 -4.73 46.05
C PRO A 43 -12.15 -3.77 45.46
N TYR A 44 -11.32 -3.14 46.30
CA TYR A 44 -10.29 -2.22 45.86
C TYR A 44 -9.16 -2.91 45.09
N ASN A 45 -8.64 -4.02 45.63
CA ASN A 45 -7.52 -4.74 45.03
C ASN A 45 -7.93 -5.45 43.73
N LEU A 46 -9.14 -6.00 43.67
CA LEU A 46 -9.69 -6.61 42.46
C LEU A 46 -9.85 -5.59 41.34
N LEU A 47 -10.41 -4.41 41.63
CA LEU A 47 -10.56 -3.35 40.65
C LEU A 47 -9.21 -2.92 40.07
N SER A 48 -8.20 -2.79 40.93
CA SER A 48 -6.83 -2.45 40.53
C SER A 48 -6.23 -3.53 39.63
N ALA A 49 -6.36 -4.81 40.00
CA ALA A 49 -5.89 -5.93 39.19
C ALA A 49 -6.59 -5.99 37.81
N MET A 50 -7.91 -5.79 37.77
CA MET A 50 -8.67 -5.75 36.53
C MET A 50 -8.26 -4.58 35.63
N LYS A 51 -8.01 -3.41 36.21
CA LYS A 51 -7.53 -2.25 35.46
C LYS A 51 -6.15 -2.50 34.86
N LEU A 52 -5.23 -3.09 35.63
CA LEU A 52 -3.91 -3.48 35.15
C LEU A 52 -3.99 -4.50 33.99
N ILE A 53 -4.84 -5.52 34.12
CA ILE A 53 -5.05 -6.52 33.05
C ILE A 53 -5.63 -5.86 31.79
N SER A 54 -6.61 -4.98 31.94
CA SER A 54 -7.20 -4.23 30.83
C SER A 54 -6.16 -3.36 30.12
N ASP A 55 -5.35 -2.62 30.89
CA ASP A 55 -4.29 -1.77 30.35
C ASP A 55 -3.20 -2.61 29.65
N LEU A 56 -2.88 -3.80 30.18
CA LEU A 56 -1.94 -4.74 29.56
C LEU A 56 -2.47 -5.24 28.21
N TRP A 57 -3.72 -5.69 28.14
CA TRP A 57 -4.34 -6.12 26.88
C TRP A 57 -4.44 -5.00 25.86
N GLN A 58 -4.75 -3.78 26.30
CA GLN A 58 -4.77 -2.62 25.41
C GLN A 58 -3.38 -2.33 24.83
N ARG A 59 -2.34 -2.37 25.67
CA ARG A 59 -0.94 -2.22 25.22
C ARG A 59 -0.53 -3.31 24.24
N GLU A 60 -0.85 -4.57 24.54
CA GLU A 60 -0.54 -5.70 23.67
C GLU A 60 -1.23 -5.57 22.30
N LYS A 61 -2.51 -5.17 22.29
CA LYS A 61 -3.25 -4.89 21.07
C LYS A 61 -2.63 -3.74 20.26
N GLN A 62 -2.21 -2.67 20.92
CA GLN A 62 -1.53 -1.55 20.27
C GLN A 62 -0.19 -1.97 19.67
N ASN A 63 0.58 -2.78 20.40
CA ASN A 63 1.87 -3.30 19.94
C ASN A 63 1.70 -4.18 18.68
N ARG A 64 0.76 -5.13 18.72
CA ARG A 64 0.44 -5.97 17.56
C ARG A 64 -0.01 -5.14 16.36
N ASN A 65 -0.89 -4.16 16.57
CA ASN A 65 -1.33 -3.28 15.50
C ASN A 65 -0.16 -2.46 14.92
N ALA A 66 0.77 -1.98 15.75
CA ALA A 66 1.94 -1.25 15.28
C ALA A 66 2.87 -2.11 14.42
N MET A 67 3.07 -3.38 14.80
CA MET A 67 3.81 -4.36 14.00
C MET A 67 3.11 -4.62 12.66
N ASP A 68 1.80 -4.89 12.67
CA ASP A 68 1.02 -5.11 11.45
C ASP A 68 1.05 -3.88 10.51
N ILE A 69 1.03 -2.66 11.08
CA ILE A 69 1.18 -1.42 10.31
C ILE A 69 2.57 -1.34 9.68
N ALA A 70 3.63 -1.61 10.44
CA ALA A 70 5.00 -1.56 9.93
C ALA A 70 5.21 -2.54 8.77
N ASP A 71 4.74 -3.77 8.90
CA ASP A 71 4.83 -4.80 7.85
C ASP A 71 4.06 -4.39 6.59
N ARG A 72 2.82 -3.90 6.76
CA ARG A 72 2.01 -3.40 5.64
C ARG A 72 2.63 -2.17 4.98
N SER A 73 3.23 -1.27 5.76
CA SER A 73 3.92 -0.09 5.26
C SER A 73 5.14 -0.46 4.41
N GLY A 74 5.93 -1.46 4.83
CA GLY A 74 7.05 -1.98 4.05
C GLY A 74 6.58 -2.55 2.70
N ALA A 75 5.60 -3.46 2.73
CA ALA A 75 5.05 -4.06 1.51
C ALA A 75 4.41 -3.01 0.57
N LEU A 76 3.76 -1.99 1.12
CA LEU A 76 3.20 -0.89 0.34
C LEU A 76 4.30 -0.06 -0.34
N TYR A 77 5.39 0.22 0.36
CA TYR A 77 6.53 0.96 -0.18
C TYR A 77 7.16 0.22 -1.36
N ASP A 78 7.43 -1.08 -1.23
CA ASP A 78 7.98 -1.90 -2.31
C ASP A 78 7.07 -1.89 -3.54
N LYS A 79 5.75 -2.02 -3.33
CA LYS A 79 4.77 -1.98 -4.41
C LYS A 79 4.68 -0.62 -5.08
N PHE A 80 4.83 0.46 -4.30
CA PHE A 80 4.89 1.81 -4.83
C PHE A 80 6.11 1.99 -5.74
N VAL A 81 7.30 1.57 -5.31
CA VAL A 81 8.53 1.64 -6.12
C VAL A 81 8.36 0.86 -7.43
N SER A 82 7.89 -0.39 -7.38
CA SER A 82 7.61 -1.18 -8.59
C SER A 82 6.60 -0.53 -9.54
N PHE A 83 5.59 0.15 -8.98
CA PHE A 83 4.65 0.92 -9.78
C PHE A 83 5.30 2.15 -10.45
N THR A 84 6.24 2.83 -9.77
CA THR A 84 6.99 3.94 -10.41
C THR A 84 7.85 3.48 -11.59
N ASP A 85 8.45 2.30 -11.51
CA ASP A 85 9.19 1.71 -12.64
C ASP A 85 8.24 1.41 -13.82
N THR A 86 7.07 0.84 -13.53
CA THR A 86 6.04 0.59 -14.55
C THR A 86 5.62 1.89 -15.25
N LEU A 87 5.46 2.99 -14.51
CA LEU A 87 5.14 4.30 -15.10
C LEU A 87 6.28 4.86 -15.94
N ARG A 88 7.54 4.68 -15.50
CA ARG A 88 8.71 5.10 -16.26
C ARG A 88 8.80 4.36 -17.60
N ASP A 89 8.59 3.05 -17.57
CA ASP A 89 8.59 2.20 -18.78
C ASP A 89 7.47 2.60 -19.74
N LEU A 90 6.27 2.86 -19.22
CA LEU A 90 5.16 3.38 -20.01
C LEU A 90 5.52 4.71 -20.69
N GLY A 91 6.16 5.63 -19.97
CA GLY A 91 6.65 6.90 -20.52
C GLY A 91 7.62 6.70 -21.69
N MET A 92 8.55 5.73 -21.57
CA MET A 92 9.45 5.37 -22.66
C MET A 92 8.71 4.83 -23.89
N HIS A 93 7.71 3.96 -23.68
CA HIS A 93 6.90 3.42 -24.77
C HIS A 93 6.08 4.49 -25.49
N ILE A 94 5.52 5.45 -24.75
CA ILE A 94 4.81 6.59 -25.33
C ILE A 94 5.76 7.42 -26.19
N ASN A 95 6.94 7.76 -25.68
CA ASN A 95 7.91 8.54 -26.43
C ASN A 95 8.39 7.81 -27.70
N ARG A 96 8.62 6.50 -27.61
CA ARG A 96 8.97 5.67 -28.77
C ARG A 96 7.86 5.67 -29.81
N SER A 97 6.61 5.52 -29.37
CA SER A 97 5.43 5.54 -30.26
C SER A 97 5.28 6.89 -30.95
N HIS A 98 5.49 7.99 -30.21
CA HIS A 98 5.50 9.34 -30.75
C HIS A 98 6.61 9.52 -31.79
N ASN A 99 7.83 9.06 -31.53
CA ASN A 99 8.93 9.16 -32.50
C ASN A 99 8.65 8.37 -33.78
N SER A 100 8.10 7.16 -33.66
CA SER A 100 7.69 6.36 -34.83
C SER A 100 6.56 7.02 -35.61
N TYR A 101 5.62 7.68 -34.92
CA TYR A 101 4.58 8.47 -35.57
C TYR A 101 5.17 9.65 -36.35
N GLU A 102 6.06 10.43 -35.73
CA GLU A 102 6.73 11.57 -36.36
C GLU A 102 7.57 11.13 -37.58
N GLU A 103 8.27 9.99 -37.48
CA GLU A 103 9.03 9.43 -38.61
C GLU A 103 8.12 9.02 -39.76
N ALA A 104 6.96 8.42 -39.47
CA ALA A 104 5.97 8.07 -40.49
C ALA A 104 5.35 9.31 -41.15
N ILE A 105 5.08 10.36 -40.38
CA ILE A 105 4.63 11.66 -40.94
C ILE A 105 5.71 12.23 -41.84
N LYS A 106 6.98 12.23 -41.40
CA LYS A 106 8.08 12.68 -42.24
C LYS A 106 8.15 11.92 -43.56
N GLN A 107 8.17 10.59 -43.55
CA GLN A 107 8.19 9.82 -44.79
C GLN A 107 7.00 10.13 -45.71
N LEU A 108 5.85 10.49 -45.15
CA LEU A 108 4.66 10.88 -45.90
C LEU A 108 4.78 12.30 -46.49
N THR A 109 5.22 13.28 -45.70
CA THR A 109 5.08 14.71 -46.01
C THR A 109 6.38 15.46 -46.21
N SER A 110 7.54 14.94 -45.81
CA SER A 110 8.79 15.71 -45.78
C SER A 110 10.03 14.88 -46.13
N GLY A 111 11.10 15.56 -46.54
CA GLY A 111 12.34 14.94 -46.98
C GLY A 111 12.34 14.47 -48.44
N LYS A 112 13.57 14.24 -48.94
CA LYS A 112 13.85 13.96 -50.35
C LYS A 112 13.14 12.70 -50.83
N GLY A 113 12.14 12.88 -51.68
CA GLY A 113 11.34 11.78 -52.24
C GLY A 113 10.24 11.28 -51.30
N ASN A 114 9.65 12.15 -50.50
CA ASN A 114 8.46 11.85 -49.70
C ASN A 114 7.31 11.26 -50.55
N ILE A 115 6.43 10.50 -49.90
CA ILE A 115 5.39 9.73 -50.61
C ILE A 115 4.42 10.66 -51.37
N ILE A 116 4.04 11.80 -50.80
CA ILE A 116 3.11 12.73 -51.43
C ILE A 116 3.68 13.28 -52.74
N SER A 117 4.93 13.75 -52.74
CA SER A 117 5.57 14.31 -53.93
C SER A 117 5.78 13.24 -55.01
N GLN A 118 6.14 12.01 -54.63
CA GLN A 118 6.29 10.89 -55.57
C GLN A 118 4.96 10.48 -56.21
N VAL A 119 3.89 10.37 -55.42
CA VAL A 119 2.57 9.99 -55.93
C VAL A 119 1.99 11.08 -56.83
N GLU A 120 2.15 12.36 -56.47
CA GLU A 120 1.69 13.47 -57.30
C GLU A 120 2.48 13.58 -58.61
N LYS A 121 3.80 13.41 -58.56
CA LYS A 121 4.65 13.31 -59.76
C LYS A 121 4.25 12.14 -60.66
N MET A 122 3.82 11.01 -60.08
CA MET A 122 3.33 9.89 -60.88
C MET A 122 1.99 10.20 -61.57
N LYS A 123 1.11 10.98 -60.93
CA LYS A 123 -0.12 11.47 -61.54
C LYS A 123 0.18 12.41 -62.72
N THR A 124 1.13 13.34 -62.57
CA THR A 124 1.52 14.26 -63.67
C THR A 124 2.15 13.53 -64.86
N LEU A 125 2.81 12.39 -64.62
CA LEU A 125 3.36 11.51 -65.67
C LEU A 125 2.30 10.63 -66.36
N GLY A 126 1.01 10.75 -66.01
CA GLY A 126 -0.09 10.11 -66.72
C GLY A 126 -0.66 8.85 -66.04
N ALA A 127 -0.33 8.61 -64.76
CA ALA A 127 -0.98 7.54 -64.00
C ALA A 127 -2.49 7.84 -63.83
N LYS A 128 -3.33 6.84 -64.12
CA LYS A 128 -4.80 6.97 -64.04
C LYS A 128 -5.27 6.89 -62.58
N ALA A 129 -5.27 8.03 -61.88
CA ALA A 129 -5.88 8.18 -60.55
C ALA A 129 -7.28 8.78 -60.63
N LYS A 130 -8.26 8.21 -59.92
CA LYS A 130 -9.65 8.71 -59.86
C LYS A 130 -9.93 9.64 -58.66
N LYS A 131 -9.09 9.60 -57.64
CA LYS A 131 -9.23 10.38 -56.39
C LYS A 131 -8.03 11.30 -56.24
N GLU A 132 -8.24 12.44 -55.59
CA GLU A 132 -7.22 13.47 -55.39
C GLU A 132 -6.74 13.49 -53.94
N ILE A 133 -5.47 13.82 -53.75
CA ILE A 133 -4.90 14.04 -52.42
C ILE A 133 -5.46 15.37 -51.89
N PRO A 134 -5.90 15.43 -50.62
CA PRO A 134 -6.35 16.68 -50.03
C PRO A 134 -5.31 17.80 -50.15
N GLU A 135 -5.74 19.00 -50.52
CA GLU A 135 -4.89 20.15 -50.81
C GLU A 135 -3.97 20.53 -49.63
N LYS A 136 -4.48 20.39 -48.40
CA LYS A 136 -3.70 20.61 -47.17
C LYS A 136 -2.49 19.67 -47.03
N LEU A 137 -2.61 18.43 -47.51
CA LEU A 137 -1.51 17.46 -47.47
C LEU A 137 -0.52 17.69 -48.63
N LEU A 138 -1.01 18.14 -49.78
CA LEU A 138 -0.15 18.52 -50.92
C LEU A 138 0.76 19.70 -50.59
N GLN A 139 0.24 20.73 -49.91
CA GLN A 139 1.04 21.89 -49.49
C GLN A 139 2.18 21.47 -48.56
N LEU A 140 1.89 20.63 -47.57
CA LEU A 140 2.90 20.09 -46.64
C LEU A 140 3.96 19.24 -47.35
N GLY A 141 3.57 18.48 -48.39
CA GLY A 141 4.44 17.58 -49.16
C GLY A 141 5.40 18.24 -50.14
N LEU A 142 5.04 19.43 -50.63
CA LEU A 142 5.71 20.11 -51.75
C LEU A 142 6.57 21.30 -51.31
N GLU A 143 6.32 21.88 -50.13
CA GLU A 143 7.10 23.00 -49.59
C GLU A 143 8.58 22.65 -49.31
N GLU A 144 8.93 21.37 -49.09
CA GLU A 144 10.32 20.96 -48.80
C GLU A 144 11.13 20.44 -50.00
N ASP A 145 10.50 20.09 -51.13
CA ASP A 145 11.23 19.59 -52.32
C ASP A 145 11.77 20.75 -53.20
N GLU A 146 11.41 22.01 -52.90
CA GLU A 146 11.87 23.22 -53.62
C GLU A 146 13.13 23.90 -53.01
N GLU A 147 13.61 23.44 -51.83
CA GLU A 147 14.94 23.80 -51.25
C GLU A 147 16.00 22.72 -51.48
#